data_AF-A0A3R7EU10-F1
#
_entry.id   AF-A0A3R7EU10-F1
#
_cell.length_a   1.000
_cell.length_b   1.000
_cell.length_c   1.000
_cell.angle_alpha   90.00
_cell.angle_beta   90.00
_cell.angle_gamma   90.00
#
_symmetry.space_group_name_H-M   'P 1'
#
loop_
_entity.id
_entity.type
_entity.pdbx_description
1 polymer ?
#
loop_
_entity_poly.entity_id
_entity_poly.type
_entity_poly.pdbx_seq_one_letter_code
_entity_poly.pdbx_strand_id
1 'polypeptide(L)'
;MDPSIDACFAFVKTARHRTVTREERLDILRLHAWFRSQYTKAASKQVAHALGRNLNLVQDVWREYQASQTVTAATPSGNRTTHITKGPRTKLVTQMVQQFVRDRRATRTRTTAVEVMMYLKEICVLDIDVDDKKQFAASYRAVQRFLKAQGYKRGHRKGSSTYHLSTWLKALLAMARMLGKTLRRKRNRMLPSAMPRYKKLPTSTLEDVLLEDTLHHTRQLRSRSNAP
;
A
#
# COMPACT_ATOMS: atom_id res chain seq x y z
N MET A 1 -60.62 -10.98 19.35
CA MET A 1 -59.85 -9.84 19.90
C MET A 1 -59.44 -9.00 18.72
N ASP A 2 -60.19 -7.94 18.43
CA ASP A 2 -59.80 -6.99 17.39
C ASP A 2 -58.49 -6.33 17.83
N PRO A 3 -57.39 -6.46 17.06
CA PRO A 3 -56.21 -5.68 17.33
C PRO A 3 -56.62 -4.21 17.26
N SER A 4 -56.23 -3.42 18.27
CA SER A 4 -56.35 -1.96 18.17
C SER A 4 -55.74 -1.49 16.83
N ILE A 5 -56.39 -0.53 16.17
CA ILE A 5 -55.94 0.03 14.88
C ILE A 5 -54.46 0.45 14.94
N ASP A 6 -54.01 0.94 16.10
CA ASP A 6 -52.61 1.33 16.34
C ASP A 6 -51.64 0.13 16.31
N ALA A 7 -52.07 -1.04 16.78
CA ALA A 7 -51.29 -2.27 16.73
C ALA A 7 -51.07 -2.73 15.28
N CYS A 8 -52.08 -2.55 14.41
CA CYS A 8 -51.94 -2.82 12.99
C CYS A 8 -50.92 -1.89 12.32
N PHE A 9 -50.96 -0.59 12.60
CA PHE A 9 -49.95 0.35 12.08
C PHE A 9 -48.55 0.04 12.59
N ALA A 10 -48.40 -0.32 13.87
CA ALA A 10 -47.13 -0.71 14.46
C ALA A 10 -46.56 -2.01 13.84
N PHE A 11 -47.41 -3.00 13.60
CA PHE A 11 -47.03 -4.24 12.93
C PHE A 11 -46.52 -3.97 11.51
N VAL A 12 -47.27 -3.21 10.71
CA VAL A 12 -46.88 -2.85 9.34
C VAL A 12 -45.55 -2.07 9.32
N LYS A 13 -45.35 -1.15 10.27
CA LYS A 13 -44.09 -0.42 10.40
C LYS A 13 -42.90 -1.33 10.72
N THR A 14 -43.12 -2.39 11.50
CA THR A 14 -42.08 -3.35 11.91
C THR A 14 -41.78 -4.39 10.83
N ALA A 15 -42.81 -4.89 10.16
CA ALA A 15 -42.69 -5.94 9.15
C ALA A 15 -42.17 -5.43 7.79
N ARG A 16 -42.33 -4.13 7.50
CA ARG A 16 -41.88 -3.54 6.23
C ARG A 16 -40.36 -3.56 6.09
N HIS A 17 -39.92 -3.86 4.87
CA HIS A 17 -38.51 -3.75 4.51
C HIS A 17 -38.04 -2.28 4.58
N ARG A 18 -36.78 -2.07 4.99
CA ARG A 18 -36.20 -0.73 5.16
C ARG A 18 -36.15 0.07 3.86
N THR A 19 -36.02 -0.62 2.73
CA THR A 19 -35.96 -0.02 1.38
C THR A 19 -37.29 -0.20 0.68
N VAL A 20 -37.75 0.85 0.01
CA VAL A 20 -39.05 0.87 -0.66
C VAL A 20 -38.97 0.05 -1.95
N THR A 21 -39.79 -1.00 -2.04
CA THR A 21 -39.79 -1.88 -3.22
C THR A 21 -40.43 -1.19 -4.42
N ARG A 22 -40.28 -1.77 -5.62
CA ARG A 22 -40.95 -1.25 -6.82
C ARG A 22 -42.47 -1.25 -6.65
N GLU A 23 -43.02 -2.33 -6.08
CA GLU A 23 -44.46 -2.50 -5.84
C GLU A 23 -44.99 -1.40 -4.91
N GLU A 24 -44.30 -1.14 -3.79
CA GLU A 24 -44.70 -0.08 -2.86
C GLU A 24 -44.66 1.31 -3.52
N ARG A 25 -43.73 1.54 -4.47
CA ARG A 25 -43.69 2.80 -5.23
C ARG A 25 -44.83 2.90 -6.23
N LEU A 26 -45.29 1.80 -6.81
CA LEU A 26 -46.48 1.75 -7.67
C LEU A 26 -47.74 2.03 -6.85
N ASP A 27 -47.85 1.49 -5.64
CA ASP A 27 -48.98 1.78 -4.73
C ASP A 27 -49.02 3.25 -4.33
N ILE A 28 -47.86 3.84 -4.00
CA ILE A 28 -47.72 5.29 -3.77
C ILE A 28 -48.25 6.07 -4.98
N LEU A 29 -47.83 5.71 -6.20
CA LEU A 29 -48.22 6.39 -7.43
C LEU A 29 -49.73 6.27 -7.68
N ARG A 30 -50.30 5.06 -7.55
CA ARG A 30 -51.73 4.79 -7.76
C ARG A 30 -52.59 5.60 -6.78
N LEU A 31 -52.23 5.60 -5.50
CA LEU A 31 -52.95 6.35 -4.48
C LEU A 31 -52.82 7.86 -4.70
N HIS A 32 -51.65 8.34 -5.13
CA HIS A 32 -51.43 9.74 -5.48
C HIS A 32 -52.33 10.20 -6.63
N ALA A 33 -52.42 9.38 -7.69
CA ALA A 33 -53.29 9.66 -8.83
C ALA A 33 -54.78 9.72 -8.41
N TRP A 34 -55.22 8.84 -7.52
CA TRP A 34 -56.58 8.84 -6.98
C TRP A 34 -56.89 10.13 -6.22
N PHE A 35 -56.04 10.56 -5.27
CA PHE A 35 -56.27 11.81 -4.54
C PHE A 35 -56.26 13.05 -5.46
N ARG A 36 -55.48 13.02 -6.54
CA ARG A 36 -55.48 14.10 -7.55
C ARG A 36 -56.72 14.12 -8.42
N SER A 37 -57.30 12.96 -8.75
CA SER A 37 -58.61 12.91 -9.44
C SER A 37 -59.74 13.54 -8.62
N GLN A 38 -59.58 13.62 -7.30
CA GLN A 38 -60.52 14.28 -6.38
C GLN A 38 -60.19 15.77 -6.14
N TYR A 39 -59.28 16.36 -6.94
CA TYR A 39 -58.84 17.76 -6.82
C TYR A 39 -58.26 18.15 -5.45
N THR A 40 -57.71 17.19 -4.72
CA THR A 40 -57.14 17.43 -3.39
C THR A 40 -55.84 18.25 -3.48
N LYS A 41 -55.84 19.47 -2.94
CA LYS A 41 -54.68 20.39 -2.95
C LYS A 41 -53.44 19.83 -2.24
N ALA A 42 -53.62 18.90 -1.29
CA ALA A 42 -52.54 18.33 -0.47
C ALA A 42 -52.35 16.80 -0.69
N ALA A 43 -52.58 16.31 -1.90
CA ALA A 43 -52.51 14.87 -2.24
C ALA A 43 -51.24 14.16 -1.70
N SER A 44 -50.05 14.76 -1.85
CA SER A 44 -48.80 14.15 -1.34
C SER A 44 -48.77 13.97 0.18
N LYS A 45 -49.36 14.90 0.95
CA LYS A 45 -49.41 14.82 2.42
C LYS A 45 -50.39 13.74 2.87
N GLN A 46 -51.54 13.64 2.21
CA GLN A 46 -52.53 12.61 2.51
C GLN A 46 -52.02 11.21 2.17
N VAL A 47 -51.35 11.04 1.03
CA VAL A 47 -50.68 9.77 0.67
C VAL A 47 -49.61 9.39 1.68
N ALA A 48 -48.77 10.35 2.09
CA ALA A 48 -47.72 10.12 3.09
C ALA A 48 -48.30 9.67 4.44
N HIS A 49 -49.40 10.30 4.88
CA HIS A 49 -50.11 9.92 6.10
C HIS A 49 -50.78 8.54 5.97
N ALA A 50 -51.53 8.30 4.89
CA ALA A 50 -52.25 7.05 4.66
C ALA A 50 -51.31 5.84 4.55
N LEU A 51 -50.17 5.99 3.88
CA LEU A 51 -49.18 4.92 3.73
C LEU A 51 -48.14 4.88 4.84
N GLY A 52 -48.08 5.88 5.72
CA GLY A 52 -47.04 6.00 6.75
C GLY A 52 -45.63 6.13 6.16
N ARG A 53 -45.48 6.90 5.07
CA ARG A 53 -44.20 7.09 4.35
C ARG A 53 -43.75 8.55 4.41
N ASN A 54 -42.45 8.77 4.20
CA ASN A 54 -41.89 10.12 4.19
C ASN A 54 -42.48 10.94 3.02
N LEU A 55 -42.89 12.18 3.30
CA LEU A 55 -43.45 13.11 2.31
C LEU A 55 -42.51 13.32 1.11
N ASN A 56 -41.20 13.45 1.35
CA ASN A 56 -40.23 13.69 0.29
C ASN A 56 -40.19 12.50 -0.69
N LEU A 57 -40.18 11.27 -0.18
CA LEU A 57 -40.24 10.06 -0.99
C LEU A 57 -41.49 10.06 -1.88
N VAL A 58 -42.66 10.38 -1.34
CA VAL A 58 -43.92 10.41 -2.10
C VAL A 58 -43.87 11.45 -3.22
N GLN A 59 -43.29 12.63 -2.94
CA GLN A 59 -43.09 13.66 -3.94
C GLN A 59 -42.08 13.23 -5.02
N ASP A 60 -40.97 12.61 -4.62
CA ASP A 60 -39.92 12.16 -5.52
C ASP A 60 -40.43 11.07 -6.47
N VAL A 61 -41.20 10.10 -5.96
CA VAL A 61 -41.86 9.06 -6.79
C VAL A 61 -42.77 9.69 -7.84
N TRP A 62 -43.56 10.69 -7.46
CA TRP A 62 -44.43 11.41 -8.39
C TRP A 62 -43.63 12.20 -9.44
N ARG A 63 -42.57 12.90 -9.03
CA ARG A 63 -41.69 13.64 -9.94
C ARG A 63 -40.96 12.72 -10.92
N GLU A 64 -40.44 11.59 -10.45
CA GLU A 64 -39.78 10.59 -11.29
C GLU A 64 -40.74 10.06 -12.37
N TYR A 65 -41.98 9.74 -11.98
CA TYR A 65 -43.00 9.31 -12.93
C TYR A 65 -43.36 10.41 -13.93
N GLN A 66 -43.54 11.66 -13.49
CA GLN A 66 -43.83 12.77 -14.41
C GLN A 66 -42.70 12.97 -15.43
N ALA A 67 -41.44 12.86 -15.00
CA ALA A 67 -40.28 13.08 -15.87
C ALA A 67 -40.01 11.92 -16.84
N SER A 68 -40.21 10.67 -16.40
CA SER A 68 -39.74 9.48 -17.13
C SER A 68 -40.84 8.51 -17.53
N GLN A 69 -42.06 8.66 -17.02
CA GLN A 69 -43.15 7.68 -17.11
C GLN A 69 -42.76 6.27 -16.62
N THR A 70 -41.75 6.19 -15.75
CA THR A 70 -41.28 4.94 -15.16
C THR A 70 -41.22 5.02 -13.64
N VAL A 71 -41.30 3.87 -12.97
CA VAL A 71 -41.13 3.74 -11.52
C VAL A 71 -40.03 2.72 -11.26
N THR A 72 -38.87 3.20 -10.81
CA THR A 72 -37.72 2.34 -10.53
C THR A 72 -37.67 1.93 -9.06
N ALA A 73 -37.29 0.68 -8.78
CA ALA A 73 -37.09 0.24 -7.39
C ALA A 73 -36.04 1.11 -6.69
N ALA A 74 -36.25 1.45 -5.41
CA ALA A 74 -35.19 2.11 -4.65
C ALA A 74 -34.02 1.14 -4.48
N THR A 75 -32.84 1.54 -4.95
CA THR A 75 -31.63 0.74 -4.77
C THR A 75 -31.30 0.66 -3.28
N PRO A 76 -31.15 -0.54 -2.69
CA PRO A 76 -30.78 -0.65 -1.30
C PRO A 76 -29.41 -0.01 -1.07
N SER A 77 -29.29 0.80 -0.02
CA SER A 77 -28.00 1.33 0.41
C SER A 77 -27.06 0.17 0.70
N GLY A 78 -25.94 0.11 -0.03
CA GLY A 78 -24.94 -0.93 0.11
C GLY A 78 -23.57 -0.38 -0.29
N ASN A 79 -22.52 -0.94 0.30
CA ASN A 79 -21.12 -0.62 -0.04
C ASN A 79 -20.76 -1.22 -1.41
N ARG A 80 -21.30 -0.65 -2.48
CA ARG A 80 -21.07 -1.11 -3.87
C ARG A 80 -19.85 -0.44 -4.52
N THR A 81 -19.27 0.55 -3.86
CA THR A 81 -18.10 1.26 -4.37
C THR A 81 -16.83 0.63 -3.81
N THR A 82 -16.08 -0.07 -4.66
CA THR A 82 -14.70 -0.40 -4.37
C THR A 82 -13.86 0.87 -4.49
N HIS A 83 -13.52 1.49 -3.36
CA HIS A 83 -12.64 2.65 -3.35
C HIS A 83 -11.25 2.25 -3.88
N ILE A 84 -10.76 3.00 -4.88
CA ILE A 84 -9.40 2.84 -5.42
C ILE A 84 -8.40 2.92 -4.27
N THR A 85 -7.62 1.86 -4.05
CA THR A 85 -6.56 1.86 -3.04
C THR A 85 -5.44 2.79 -3.47
N LYS A 86 -5.09 3.78 -2.64
CA LYS A 86 -4.04 4.77 -2.90
C LYS A 86 -2.64 4.20 -3.17
N GLY A 87 -2.38 2.95 -2.82
CA GLY A 87 -1.13 2.26 -3.13
C GLY A 87 -1.40 1.00 -3.96
N PRO A 88 -0.72 0.80 -5.11
CA PRO A 88 -0.85 -0.42 -5.90
C PRO A 88 -0.43 -1.64 -5.07
N ARG A 89 -1.37 -2.56 -4.82
CA ARG A 89 -1.08 -3.85 -4.17
C ARG A 89 -0.57 -4.88 -5.19
N THR A 90 0.47 -4.51 -5.94
CA THR A 90 1.06 -5.39 -6.94
C THR A 90 2.14 -6.29 -6.32
N LYS A 91 2.43 -7.41 -6.98
CA LYS A 91 3.51 -8.33 -6.56
C LYS A 91 4.87 -7.62 -6.56
N LEU A 92 5.11 -6.75 -7.54
CA LEU A 92 6.34 -5.95 -7.65
C LEU A 92 6.55 -5.05 -6.42
N VAL A 93 5.55 -4.25 -6.06
CA VAL A 93 5.62 -3.36 -4.87
C VAL A 93 5.85 -4.18 -3.60
N THR A 94 5.24 -5.37 -3.51
CA THR A 94 5.45 -6.28 -2.40
C THR A 94 6.90 -6.76 -2.30
N GLN A 95 7.50 -7.18 -3.41
CA GLN A 95 8.91 -7.60 -3.46
C GLN A 95 9.86 -6.45 -3.10
N MET A 96 9.60 -5.24 -3.60
CA MET A 96 10.41 -4.05 -3.30
C MET A 96 10.39 -3.72 -1.80
N VAL A 97 9.20 -3.70 -1.19
CA VAL A 97 9.08 -3.46 0.26
C VAL A 97 9.72 -4.58 1.06
N GLN A 98 9.58 -5.85 0.64
CA GLN A 98 10.26 -6.97 1.30
C GLN A 98 11.78 -6.83 1.26
N GLN A 99 12.35 -6.48 0.11
CA GLN A 99 13.80 -6.28 -0.02
C GLN A 99 14.29 -5.12 0.85
N PHE A 100 13.60 -3.98 0.79
CA PHE A 100 13.89 -2.83 1.65
C PHE A 100 13.89 -3.19 3.15
N VAL A 101 12.89 -3.94 3.61
CA VAL A 101 12.81 -4.38 5.01
C VAL A 101 13.91 -5.41 5.34
N ARG A 102 14.25 -6.33 4.43
CA ARG A 102 15.34 -7.30 4.61
C ARG A 102 16.69 -6.60 4.76
N ASP A 103 16.99 -5.61 3.92
CA ASP A 103 18.24 -4.85 3.98
C ASP A 103 18.38 -4.09 5.30
N ARG A 104 17.28 -3.47 5.76
CA ARG A 104 17.23 -2.78 7.07
C ARG A 104 17.39 -3.75 8.23
N ARG A 105 16.83 -4.97 8.14
CA ARG A 105 17.02 -6.01 9.16
C ARG A 105 18.47 -6.50 9.21
N ALA A 106 19.15 -6.62 8.07
CA ALA A 106 20.56 -7.01 8.02
C ALA A 106 21.46 -6.03 8.80
N THR A 107 21.14 -4.73 8.75
CA THR A 107 21.82 -3.69 9.53
C THR A 107 21.22 -3.47 10.93
N ARG A 108 20.32 -4.36 11.38
CA ARG A 108 19.55 -4.28 12.63
C ARG A 108 18.84 -2.93 12.81
N THR A 109 18.49 -2.28 11.70
CA THR A 109 17.81 -0.99 11.72
C THR A 109 16.30 -1.19 11.80
N ARG A 110 15.67 -0.47 12.73
CA ARG A 110 14.21 -0.47 12.85
C ARG A 110 13.59 0.14 11.60
N THR A 111 12.50 -0.46 11.12
CA THR A 111 11.73 0.05 9.99
C THR A 111 10.33 0.46 10.43
N THR A 112 9.94 1.71 10.16
CA THR A 112 8.60 2.20 10.47
C THR A 112 7.75 2.29 9.20
N ALA A 113 6.42 2.35 9.35
CA ALA A 113 5.53 2.56 8.20
C ALA A 113 5.77 3.90 7.50
N VAL A 114 6.27 4.92 8.22
CA VAL A 114 6.68 6.20 7.63
C VAL A 114 7.89 6.00 6.72
N GLU A 115 8.91 5.26 7.17
CA GLU A 115 10.09 4.96 6.35
C GLU A 115 9.73 4.17 5.08
N VAL A 116 8.81 3.19 5.19
CA VAL A 116 8.30 2.47 4.01
C VAL A 116 7.55 3.41 3.07
N MET A 117 6.73 4.33 3.60
CA MET A 117 6.02 5.31 2.79
C MET A 117 6.97 6.25 2.05
N MET A 118 8.00 6.75 2.72
CA MET A 118 9.04 7.60 2.10
C MET A 118 9.82 6.82 1.05
N TYR A 119 10.19 5.57 1.32
CA TYR A 119 10.81 4.69 0.33
C TYR A 119 9.92 4.54 -0.91
N LEU A 120 8.63 4.25 -0.74
CA LEU A 120 7.68 4.11 -1.84
C LEU A 120 7.47 5.42 -2.62
N LYS A 121 7.56 6.58 -1.97
CA LYS A 121 7.59 7.89 -2.63
C LYS A 121 8.86 8.10 -3.44
N GLU A 122 10.02 7.77 -2.88
CA GLU A 122 11.33 7.92 -3.55
C GLU A 122 11.46 7.06 -4.81
N ILE A 123 10.84 5.87 -4.84
CA ILE A 123 10.80 5.00 -6.03
C ILE A 123 9.62 5.29 -6.97
N CYS A 124 8.92 6.41 -6.77
CA CYS A 124 7.77 6.86 -7.57
C CYS A 124 6.59 5.88 -7.63
N VAL A 125 6.42 5.02 -6.62
CA VAL A 125 5.25 4.14 -6.49
C VAL A 125 4.08 4.86 -5.81
N LEU A 126 4.39 5.79 -4.91
CA LEU A 126 3.41 6.64 -4.24
C LEU A 126 3.66 8.11 -4.57
N ASP A 127 2.75 8.70 -5.33
CA ASP A 127 2.72 10.15 -5.50
C ASP A 127 1.93 10.78 -4.35
N ILE A 128 2.65 11.41 -3.43
CA ILE A 128 2.11 11.99 -2.20
C ILE A 128 2.80 13.32 -1.96
N ASP A 129 2.02 14.38 -1.79
CA ASP A 129 2.53 15.59 -1.18
C ASP A 129 2.72 15.36 0.33
N VAL A 130 3.96 15.48 0.80
CA VAL A 130 4.33 15.23 2.21
C VAL A 130 3.91 16.40 3.09
N ASP A 131 3.78 17.60 2.50
CA ASP A 131 3.39 18.81 3.22
C ASP A 131 1.86 18.90 3.39
N ASP A 132 1.09 18.22 2.53
CA ASP A 132 -0.34 18.01 2.74
C ASP A 132 -0.62 16.96 3.82
N LYS A 133 -0.94 17.45 5.02
CA LYS A 133 -1.32 16.65 6.19
C LYS A 133 -2.43 15.63 5.91
N LYS A 134 -3.41 15.95 5.05
CA LYS A 134 -4.52 15.04 4.73
C LYS A 134 -4.04 13.90 3.85
N GLN A 135 -3.26 14.21 2.80
CA GLN A 135 -2.68 13.20 1.93
C GLN A 135 -1.68 12.31 2.67
N PHE A 136 -0.79 12.91 3.47
CA PHE A 136 0.14 12.18 4.32
C PHE A 136 -0.58 11.18 5.23
N ALA A 137 -1.62 11.61 5.97
CA ALA A 137 -2.36 10.74 6.88
C ALA A 137 -3.12 9.63 6.15
N ALA A 138 -3.71 9.94 4.99
CA ALA A 138 -4.40 8.94 4.16
C ALA A 138 -3.43 7.86 3.65
N SER A 139 -2.28 8.28 3.12
CA SER A 139 -1.25 7.39 2.61
C SER A 139 -0.57 6.58 3.70
N TYR A 140 -0.31 7.18 4.86
CA TYR A 140 0.22 6.49 6.03
C TYR A 140 -0.70 5.34 6.46
N ARG A 141 -2.02 5.60 6.56
CA ARG A 141 -3.01 4.55 6.86
C ARG A 141 -3.05 3.46 5.78
N ALA A 142 -2.89 3.83 4.50
CA ALA A 142 -2.84 2.87 3.41
C ALA A 142 -1.61 1.95 3.52
N VAL A 143 -0.43 2.50 3.79
CA VAL A 143 0.82 1.74 4.00
C VAL A 143 0.72 0.85 5.24
N GLN A 144 0.14 1.33 6.33
CA GLN A 144 -0.12 0.50 7.52
C GLN A 144 -1.00 -0.72 7.20
N ARG A 145 -2.09 -0.51 6.46
CA ARG A 145 -2.99 -1.59 6.02
C ARG A 145 -2.28 -2.57 5.08
N PHE A 146 -1.48 -2.05 4.15
CA PHE A 146 -0.66 -2.86 3.25
C PHE A 146 0.32 -3.74 4.04
N LEU A 147 1.10 -3.16 4.95
CA LEU A 147 2.07 -3.90 5.77
C LEU A 147 1.40 -4.96 6.64
N LYS A 148 0.24 -4.65 7.23
CA LYS A 148 -0.55 -5.63 7.99
C LYS A 148 -1.00 -6.80 7.11
N ALA A 149 -1.46 -6.52 5.89
CA ALA A 149 -1.86 -7.55 4.94
C ALA A 149 -0.68 -8.44 4.48
N GLN A 150 0.53 -7.89 4.44
CA GLN A 150 1.77 -8.63 4.16
C GLN A 150 2.34 -9.37 5.39
N GLY A 151 1.63 -9.38 6.53
CA GLY A 151 2.04 -10.09 7.74
C GLY A 151 3.06 -9.35 8.62
N TYR A 152 3.39 -8.09 8.32
CA TYR A 152 4.29 -7.31 9.17
C TYR A 152 3.61 -6.91 10.48
N LYS A 153 4.27 -7.22 11.60
CA LYS A 153 3.80 -6.86 12.94
C LYS A 153 4.30 -5.47 13.33
N ARG A 154 3.46 -4.71 14.04
CA ARG A 154 3.87 -3.45 14.67
C ARG A 154 4.83 -3.76 15.82
N GLY A 155 6.02 -3.16 15.81
CA GLY A 155 6.96 -3.28 16.92
C GLY A 155 6.44 -2.60 18.19
N HIS A 156 6.69 -3.22 19.36
CA HIS A 156 6.25 -2.73 20.67
C HIS A 156 7.24 -1.74 21.31
N ARG A 157 8.47 -1.64 20.80
CA ARG A 157 9.48 -0.72 21.34
C ARG A 157 9.15 0.74 21.05
N LYS A 158 9.01 1.53 22.12
CA LYS A 158 9.02 2.99 22.10
C LYS A 158 10.43 3.47 21.74
N GLY A 159 10.53 4.38 20.79
CA GLY A 159 11.80 4.92 20.29
C GLY A 159 11.66 5.50 18.88
N SER A 160 12.37 6.60 18.60
CA SER A 160 12.50 7.16 17.26
C SER A 160 13.60 6.42 16.50
N SER A 161 13.36 6.09 15.23
CA SER A 161 14.42 5.66 14.30
C SER A 161 14.84 6.89 13.53
N THR A 162 16.01 7.45 13.83
CA THR A 162 16.54 8.64 13.17
C THR A 162 17.10 8.26 11.81
N TYR A 163 16.24 7.91 10.84
CA TYR A 163 16.65 7.71 9.45
C TYR A 163 15.49 8.06 8.51
N HIS A 164 15.29 9.37 8.30
CA HIS A 164 14.63 9.88 7.10
C HIS A 164 15.71 9.97 6.03
N LEU A 165 15.62 9.18 4.96
CA LEU A 165 16.73 9.00 4.05
C LEU A 165 16.53 9.89 2.82
N SER A 166 17.31 10.96 2.69
CA SER A 166 17.51 11.65 1.41
C SER A 166 18.79 11.13 0.75
N THR A 167 18.81 11.15 -0.59
CA THR A 167 19.63 10.36 -1.51
C THR A 167 21.16 10.43 -1.31
N TRP A 168 21.69 11.52 -0.76
CA TRP A 168 23.14 11.70 -0.57
C TRP A 168 23.73 10.86 0.59
N LEU A 169 22.94 10.62 1.65
CA LEU A 169 23.35 9.84 2.82
C LEU A 169 23.52 8.34 2.51
N LYS A 170 22.81 7.82 1.50
CA LYS A 170 22.97 6.46 0.97
C LYS A 170 24.36 6.27 0.34
N ALA A 171 24.78 7.23 -0.47
CA ALA A 171 26.08 7.22 -1.15
C ALA A 171 27.25 7.32 -0.15
N LEU A 172 27.14 8.23 0.84
CA LEU A 172 28.15 8.41 1.88
C LEU A 172 28.32 7.16 2.77
N LEU A 173 27.21 6.51 3.12
CA LEU A 173 27.22 5.29 3.93
C LEU A 173 27.76 4.07 3.15
N ALA A 174 27.52 4.01 1.84
CA ALA A 174 28.13 3.01 0.95
C ALA A 174 29.65 3.21 0.84
N MET A 175 30.12 4.46 0.70
CA MET A 175 31.54 4.81 0.70
C MET A 175 32.22 4.49 2.04
N ALA A 176 31.63 4.87 3.18
CA ALA A 176 32.15 4.56 4.50
C ALA A 176 32.23 3.03 4.76
N ARG A 177 31.28 2.25 4.26
CA ARG A 177 31.32 0.78 4.31
C ARG A 177 32.41 0.18 3.42
N MET A 178 32.69 0.77 2.27
CA MET A 178 33.81 0.34 1.40
C MET A 178 35.16 0.62 2.06
N LEU A 179 35.34 1.82 2.62
CA LEU A 179 36.54 2.23 3.38
C LEU A 179 36.77 1.38 4.65
N GLY A 180 35.71 1.05 5.38
CA GLY A 180 35.81 0.17 6.55
C GLY A 180 36.24 -1.26 6.20
N LYS A 181 35.83 -1.79 5.04
CA LYS A 181 36.24 -3.12 4.55
C LYS A 181 37.70 -3.13 4.07
N THR A 182 38.17 -2.07 3.42
CA THR A 182 39.58 -1.94 3.00
C THR A 182 40.51 -1.74 4.19
N LEU A 183 40.14 -0.92 5.17
CA LEU A 183 40.93 -0.74 6.40
C LEU A 183 40.99 -2.01 7.26
N ARG A 184 39.88 -2.77 7.36
CA ARG A 184 39.86 -4.06 8.08
C ARG A 184 40.68 -5.15 7.38
N ARG A 185 40.71 -5.19 6.03
CA ARG A 185 41.59 -6.08 5.24
C ARG A 185 43.07 -5.72 5.38
N LYS A 186 43.39 -4.42 5.41
CA LYS A 186 44.76 -3.93 5.57
C LYS A 186 45.30 -4.20 6.98
N ARG A 187 44.46 -4.00 8.01
CA ARG A 187 44.80 -4.32 9.42
C ARG A 187 44.99 -5.81 9.66
N ASN A 188 44.15 -6.68 9.09
CA ASN A 188 44.32 -8.13 9.19
C ASN A 188 45.51 -8.69 8.38
N ARG A 189 46.08 -7.91 7.45
CA ARG A 189 47.37 -8.22 6.77
C ARG A 189 48.60 -7.76 7.56
N MET A 190 48.45 -6.86 8.54
CA MET A 190 49.58 -6.18 9.19
C MET A 190 49.89 -6.64 10.62
N LEU A 191 49.11 -7.54 11.22
CA LEU A 191 49.45 -8.14 12.52
C LEU A 191 49.43 -9.68 12.43
N PRO A 192 50.61 -10.34 12.51
CA PRO A 192 50.69 -11.78 12.70
C PRO A 192 50.47 -12.09 14.20
N SER A 193 49.67 -13.10 14.54
CA SER A 193 49.54 -13.55 15.93
C SER A 193 49.67 -15.06 16.02
N ALA A 194 50.86 -15.46 16.50
CA ALA A 194 51.21 -16.73 17.13
C ALA A 194 51.26 -18.01 16.27
N MET A 195 52.49 -18.46 16.01
CA MET A 195 52.85 -19.84 15.68
C MET A 195 52.65 -20.80 16.87
N PRO A 196 52.39 -22.09 16.59
CA PRO A 196 53.13 -23.19 17.23
C PRO A 196 54.16 -23.81 16.28
N ARG A 197 55.36 -24.08 16.81
CA ARG A 197 56.49 -24.74 16.12
C ARG A 197 56.10 -26.12 15.59
N TYR A 198 56.17 -26.29 14.27
CA TYR A 198 56.40 -27.59 13.63
C TYR A 198 57.68 -27.54 12.79
N LYS A 199 58.35 -28.69 12.71
CA LYS A 199 59.76 -28.90 12.34
C LYS A 199 60.12 -28.33 10.96
N LYS A 200 61.33 -27.78 10.85
CA LYS A 200 61.92 -27.20 9.64
C LYS A 200 61.90 -28.21 8.48
N LEU A 201 61.30 -27.83 7.35
CA LEU A 201 61.47 -28.46 6.03
C LEU A 201 62.42 -27.58 5.20
N PRO A 202 63.24 -28.17 4.30
CA PRO A 202 64.37 -27.48 3.69
C PRO A 202 63.96 -26.39 2.68
N THR A 203 64.69 -25.28 2.72
CA THR A 203 64.69 -24.17 1.76
C THR A 203 65.49 -24.53 0.51
N SER A 204 64.79 -24.74 -0.61
CA SER A 204 65.27 -24.74 -2.01
C SER A 204 64.03 -25.03 -2.87
N THR A 205 63.61 -24.35 -3.93
CA THR A 205 64.20 -23.34 -4.83
C THR A 205 63.00 -22.82 -5.65
N LEU A 206 62.54 -21.58 -5.42
CA LEU A 206 61.56 -20.90 -6.28
C LEU A 206 62.14 -19.62 -6.92
N GLU A 207 63.37 -19.27 -6.56
CA GLU A 207 64.19 -18.30 -7.29
C GLU A 207 64.75 -18.90 -8.60
N ASP A 208 64.79 -20.24 -8.72
CA ASP A 208 65.26 -20.94 -9.94
C ASP A 208 64.21 -21.09 -11.04
N VAL A 209 62.91 -20.88 -10.75
CA VAL A 209 61.83 -21.07 -11.75
C VAL A 209 61.34 -19.74 -12.36
N LEU A 210 61.61 -18.60 -11.72
CA LEU A 210 61.14 -17.28 -12.18
C LEU A 210 62.19 -16.43 -12.90
N LEU A 211 63.46 -16.86 -12.91
CA LEU A 211 64.57 -16.20 -13.62
C LEU A 211 64.81 -16.74 -15.05
N GLU A 212 64.30 -17.92 -15.40
CA GLU A 212 64.42 -18.52 -16.76
C GLU A 212 63.36 -17.97 -17.75
N ASP A 213 62.11 -17.79 -17.31
CA ASP A 213 61.01 -17.37 -18.21
C ASP A 213 61.05 -15.88 -18.61
N THR A 214 61.70 -15.03 -17.81
CA THR A 214 61.87 -13.60 -18.11
C THR A 214 63.06 -13.31 -19.04
N LEU A 215 64.04 -14.22 -19.14
CA LEU A 215 65.17 -14.11 -20.06
C LEU A 215 64.88 -14.70 -21.46
N HIS A 216 63.93 -15.62 -21.59
CA HIS A 216 63.53 -16.17 -22.90
C HIS A 216 62.63 -15.21 -23.72
N HIS A 217 61.78 -14.40 -23.08
CA HIS A 217 60.89 -13.48 -23.80
C HIS A 217 61.58 -12.19 -24.27
N THR A 218 62.60 -11.73 -23.53
CA THR A 218 63.42 -10.55 -23.90
C THR A 218 64.45 -10.84 -25.00
N ARG A 219 64.80 -12.12 -25.24
CA ARG A 219 65.66 -12.55 -26.36
C ARG A 219 64.91 -12.69 -27.70
N GLN A 220 63.60 -12.95 -27.69
CA GLN A 220 62.77 -12.99 -28.91
C GLN A 220 62.43 -11.59 -29.47
N LEU A 221 62.39 -10.55 -28.65
CA LEU A 221 62.10 -9.18 -29.10
C LEU A 221 63.34 -8.43 -29.63
N ARG A 222 64.57 -8.92 -29.35
CA ARG A 222 65.83 -8.32 -29.83
C ARG A 222 66.38 -8.94 -31.13
N SER A 223 65.81 -10.06 -31.60
CA SER A 223 66.14 -10.68 -32.90
C SER A 223 65.21 -10.26 -34.05
N ARG A 224 64.07 -9.61 -33.73
CA ARG A 224 63.17 -9.00 -34.72
C ARG A 224 63.50 -7.55 -35.06
N SER A 225 64.45 -6.93 -34.34
CA SER A 225 64.93 -5.57 -34.60
C SER A 225 66.22 -5.52 -35.43
N ASN A 226 66.67 -6.64 -36.00
CA ASN A 226 67.82 -6.71 -36.93
C ASN A 226 67.68 -7.95 -37.84
N ALA A 227 66.92 -7.81 -38.92
CA ALA A 227 67.04 -8.62 -40.13
C ALA A 227 66.83 -7.67 -41.32
N PRO A 228 67.64 -7.80 -42.38
CA PRO A 228 68.02 -6.72 -43.31
C PRO A 228 66.88 -6.13 -44.14
#